data_AF-A0A182ENL9-F1
#
_entry.id   AF-A0A182ENL9-F1
#
_cell.length_a   1.000
_cell.length_b   1.000
_cell.length_c   1.000
_cell.angle_alpha   90.00
_cell.angle_beta   90.00
_cell.angle_gamma   90.00
#
_symmetry.space_group_name_H-M   'P 1'
#
loop_
_entity.id
_entity.type
_entity.pdbx_description
1 polymer ?
#
loop_
_entity_poly.entity_id
_entity_poly.type
_entity_poly.pdbx_seq_one_letter_code
_entity_poly.pdbx_strand_id
1 'polypeptide(L)'
;MKVNEQSNDEYHLMPIKLLKVSSQVVAGVKYKMDVQSSNEKVDLTKCKKLEGHPEKVMTLEVWEKPWENFMRVEILGTKEV
;
A
#
# COMPACT_ATOMS: atom_id res chain seq x y z
N MET A 1 -0.92 -9.09 3.80
CA MET A 1 -0.75 -7.92 2.90
C MET A 1 0.53 -7.24 3.35
N LYS A 2 1.59 -7.25 2.53
CA LYS A 2 2.96 -6.89 2.96
C LYS A 2 3.10 -5.51 3.63
N VAL A 3 2.27 -4.55 3.26
CA VAL A 3 2.25 -3.21 3.88
C VAL A 3 1.78 -3.28 5.33
N ASN A 4 0.75 -4.07 5.64
CA ASN A 4 0.23 -4.21 7.01
C ASN A 4 1.14 -5.06 7.90
N GLU A 5 1.93 -5.97 7.32
CA GLU A 5 2.98 -6.72 8.04
C GLU A 5 4.15 -5.82 8.47
N GLN A 6 4.34 -4.67 7.80
CA GLN A 6 5.40 -3.68 8.11
C GLN A 6 4.89 -2.52 8.99
N SER A 7 3.58 -2.46 9.27
CA SER A 7 2.99 -1.37 10.04
C SER A 7 2.95 -1.71 11.53
N ASN A 8 3.34 -0.74 12.37
CA ASN A 8 3.18 -0.83 13.82
C ASN A 8 1.84 -0.25 14.31
N ASP A 9 0.93 0.05 13.38
CA ASP A 9 -0.39 0.59 13.72
C ASP A 9 -1.28 -0.54 14.28
N GLU A 10 -2.06 -0.23 15.31
CA GLU A 10 -3.04 -1.16 15.89
C GLU A 10 -4.10 -1.57 14.84
N TYR A 11 -4.30 -0.71 13.84
CA TYR A 11 -5.27 -0.87 12.78
C TYR A 11 -4.60 -1.22 11.45
N HIS A 12 -5.24 -2.10 10.68
CA HIS A 12 -4.75 -2.43 9.35
C HIS A 12 -5.03 -1.29 8.37
N LEU A 13 -4.07 -1.01 7.49
CA LEU A 13 -4.22 -0.04 6.43
C LEU A 13 -5.04 -0.66 5.31
N MET A 14 -6.12 0.02 4.94
CA MET A 14 -6.91 -0.33 3.78
C MET A 14 -6.61 0.67 2.64
N PRO A 15 -6.26 0.19 1.43
CA PRO A 15 -6.13 1.07 0.28
C PRO A 15 -7.52 1.53 -0.16
N ILE A 16 -7.74 2.85 -0.20
CA ILE A 16 -8.98 3.48 -0.67
C ILE A 16 -8.87 3.79 -2.16
N LYS A 17 -7.73 4.37 -2.57
CA LYS A 17 -7.55 4.89 -3.93
C LYS A 17 -6.10 4.86 -4.37
N LEU A 18 -5.89 4.50 -5.63
CA LEU A 18 -4.61 4.66 -6.32
C LEU A 18 -4.55 6.07 -6.93
N LEU A 19 -3.64 6.91 -6.45
CA LEU A 19 -3.53 8.29 -6.90
C LEU A 19 -2.61 8.41 -8.12
N LYS A 20 -1.49 7.69 -8.08
CA LYS A 20 -0.49 7.72 -9.14
C LYS A 20 0.18 6.37 -9.24
N VAL A 21 0.52 5.96 -10.46
CA VAL A 21 1.34 4.79 -10.72
C VAL A 21 2.29 5.08 -11.87
N SER A 22 3.50 4.55 -11.76
CA SER A 22 4.49 4.55 -12.82
C SER A 22 5.23 3.22 -12.80
N SER A 23 5.60 2.74 -13.98
CA SER A 23 6.33 1.48 -14.15
C SER A 23 7.67 1.73 -14.83
N GLN A 24 8.69 0.99 -14.42
CA GLN A 24 10.00 0.95 -15.04
C GLN A 24 10.42 -0.50 -15.26
N VAL A 25 10.80 -0.83 -16.50
CA VAL A 25 11.37 -2.14 -16.83
C VAL A 25 12.84 -2.16 -16.45
N VAL A 26 13.22 -3.16 -15.66
CA VAL A 26 14.59 -3.41 -15.18
C VAL A 26 14.84 -4.94 -15.25
N ALA A 27 15.64 -5.51 -14.34
CA ALA A 27 15.61 -6.95 -14.09
C ALA A 27 14.29 -7.33 -13.38
N GLY A 28 13.17 -7.28 -14.10
CA GLY A 28 11.81 -7.30 -13.54
C GLY A 28 11.02 -6.05 -13.91
N VAL A 29 9.89 -5.86 -13.24
CA VAL A 29 9.12 -4.61 -13.34
C VAL A 29 9.12 -3.94 -11.97
N LYS A 30 9.50 -2.68 -11.95
CA LYS A 30 9.44 -1.83 -10.77
C LYS A 30 8.28 -0.86 -10.90
N TYR A 31 7.35 -0.92 -9.97
CA TYR A 31 6.23 0.01 -9.85
C TYR A 31 6.50 0.99 -8.73
N LYS A 32 6.29 2.28 -9.01
CA LYS A 32 6.21 3.32 -7.99
C LYS A 32 4.80 3.88 -7.98
N MET A 33 4.13 3.81 -6.83
CA MET A 33 2.74 4.19 -6.69
C MET A 33 2.48 5.04 -5.45
N ASP A 34 1.54 5.98 -5.57
CA ASP A 34 1.00 6.73 -4.46
C ASP A 34 -0.41 6.19 -4.16
N VAL A 35 -0.59 5.66 -2.95
CA VAL A 35 -1.82 4.99 -2.51
C VAL A 35 -2.40 5.74 -1.34
N GLN A 36 -3.64 6.22 -1.48
CA GLN A 36 -4.43 6.77 -0.38
C GLN A 36 -5.00 5.61 0.44
N SER A 37 -4.82 5.67 1.75
CA SER A 37 -5.22 4.64 2.70
C SER A 37 -5.84 5.24 3.95
N SER A 38 -6.66 4.46 4.63
CA SER A 38 -7.19 4.80 5.96
C SER A 38 -6.87 3.70 6.95
N ASN A 39 -6.73 4.09 8.22
CA ASN A 39 -6.58 3.19 9.35
C ASN A 39 -7.96 2.59 9.67
N GLU A 40 -8.13 1.28 9.46
CA GLU A 40 -9.41 0.62 9.75
C GLU A 40 -9.22 -0.52 10.77
N LYS A 41 -10.21 -0.64 11.66
CA LYS A 41 -10.47 -1.87 12.42
C LYS A 41 -11.12 -2.85 11.44
N VAL A 42 -10.32 -3.45 10.56
CA VAL A 42 -10.83 -4.21 9.42
C VAL A 42 -11.56 -5.45 9.94
N ASP A 43 -12.89 -5.42 9.88
CA ASP A 43 -13.68 -6.64 9.72
C ASP A 43 -13.53 -7.07 8.26
N LEU A 44 -12.62 -8.01 8.00
CA LEU A 44 -12.29 -8.52 6.65
C LEU A 44 -13.52 -9.03 5.89
N THR A 45 -14.65 -9.25 6.58
CA THR A 45 -15.91 -9.68 5.98
C THR A 45 -16.75 -8.51 5.43
N LYS A 46 -16.52 -7.27 5.89
CA LYS A 46 -17.35 -6.11 5.55
C LYS A 46 -16.63 -5.00 4.79
N CYS A 47 -15.31 -4.91 4.85
CA CYS A 47 -14.47 -3.93 4.11
C CYS A 47 -15.13 -2.54 3.97
N LYS A 48 -15.43 -1.88 5.10
CA LYS A 48 -16.15 -0.59 5.11
C LYS A 48 -15.35 0.45 5.86
N LYS A 49 -14.94 1.50 5.13
CA LYS A 49 -14.35 2.72 5.67
C LYS A 49 -15.18 3.24 6.86
N LEU A 50 -14.55 3.42 8.01
CA LEU A 50 -15.12 4.13 9.15
C LEU A 50 -14.96 5.64 8.95
N GLU A 51 -16.04 6.40 9.07
CA GLU A 51 -15.98 7.86 9.00
C GLU A 51 -15.27 8.43 10.23
N GLY A 52 -14.39 9.42 10.02
CA GLY A 52 -13.67 10.13 11.09
C GLY A 52 -12.24 9.66 11.35
N HIS A 53 -11.73 8.64 10.65
CA HIS A 53 -10.33 8.23 10.75
C HIS A 53 -9.43 8.99 9.76
N PRO A 54 -8.21 9.40 10.16
CA PRO A 54 -7.29 10.12 9.30
C PRO A 54 -6.90 9.27 8.10
N GLU A 55 -6.88 9.92 6.94
CA GLU A 55 -6.39 9.33 5.70
C GLU A 55 -4.95 9.74 5.47
N LYS A 56 -4.19 8.83 4.84
CA LYS A 56 -2.79 9.05 4.53
C LYS A 56 -2.45 8.52 3.16
N VAL A 57 -1.55 9.23 2.48
CA VAL A 57 -0.98 8.82 1.21
C VAL A 57 0.36 8.15 1.47
N MET A 58 0.49 6.91 1.04
CA MET A 58 1.72 6.13 1.08
C MET A 58 2.34 6.06 -0.32
N THR A 59 3.62 6.35 -0.42
CA THR A 59 4.40 6.08 -1.63
C THR A 59 5.05 4.71 -1.49
N LEU A 60 4.70 3.78 -2.38
CA LEU A 60 5.20 2.42 -2.40
C LEU A 60 6.10 2.20 -3.62
N GLU A 61 7.16 1.42 -3.42
CA GLU A 61 7.91 0.78 -4.49
C GLU A 61 7.66 -0.73 -4.46
N VAL A 62 7.21 -1.29 -5.57
CA VAL A 62 7.00 -2.72 -5.73
C VAL A 62 7.89 -3.22 -6.85
N TRP A 63 8.77 -4.16 -6.53
CA TRP A 63 9.63 -4.80 -7.52
C TRP A 63 9.24 -6.26 -7.67
N GLU A 64 8.80 -6.62 -8.86
CA GLU A 64 8.40 -7.98 -9.21
C GLU A 64 9.30 -8.60 -10.26
N LYS A 65 9.53 -9.91 -10.11
CA LYS A 65 10.12 -10.79 -11.11
C LYS A 65 9.26 -12.06 -11.15
N PRO A 66 8.21 -12.10 -11.99
CA PRO A 66 7.25 -13.20 -12.00
C PRO A 66 7.88 -14.57 -12.23
N TRP A 67 8.92 -14.63 -13.08
CA TRP A 67 9.66 -15.86 -13.39
C TRP A 67 10.47 -16.42 -12.21
N GLU A 68 10.73 -15.62 -11.19
CA GLU A 68 11.41 -16.04 -9.95
C GLU A 68 10.44 -16.19 -8.78
N ASN A 69 9.12 -15.99 -9.00
CA ASN A 69 8.12 -15.87 -7.93
C ASN A 69 8.54 -14.85 -6.85
N PHE A 70 9.17 -13.75 -7.29
CA PHE A 70 9.73 -12.73 -6.42
C PHE A 70 8.89 -11.46 -6.46
N MET A 71 8.55 -10.95 -5.28
CA MET A 71 7.96 -9.63 -5.09
C MET A 71 8.55 -8.99 -3.84
N ARG A 72 9.07 -7.77 -3.97
CA ARG A 72 9.47 -6.93 -2.85
C ARG A 72 8.57 -5.69 -2.81
N VAL A 73 8.13 -5.33 -1.61
CA VAL A 73 7.32 -4.13 -1.37
C VAL A 73 8.08 -3.29 -0.35
N GLU A 74 8.33 -2.04 -0.69
CA GLU A 74 9.08 -1.08 0.12
C GLU A 74 8.27 0.21 0.25
N ILE A 75 8.11 0.70 1.48
CA ILE A 75 7.39 1.94 1.76
C ILE A 75 8.41 3.08 1.70
N LEU A 76 8.34 3.91 0.66
CA LEU A 76 9.26 5.02 0.45
C LEU A 76 8.91 6.24 1.33
N GLY A 77 7.65 6.37 1.72
CA GLY A 77 7.21 7.46 2.59
C GLY A 77 5.71 7.43 2.83
N THR A 78 5.28 8.14 3.87
CA THR A 78 3.86 8.33 4.24
C THR A 78 3.62 9.82 4.50
N LYS A 79 2.49 10.34 4.02
CA LYS A 79 2.05 11.73 4.21
C LYS A 79 0.60 11.73 4.67
N GLU A 80 0.27 12.56 5.64
CA GLU A 80 -1.13 12.82 6.02
C GLU A 80 -1.80 13.72 4.96
N VAL A 81 -3.11 13.55 4.78
CA VAL A 81 -3.94 14.34 3.83
C VAL A 81 -4.51 15.57 4.51
#